data_AF-A0AAJ0FAB7-F1
#
_entry.id   AF-A0AAJ0FAB7-F1
#
_cell.length_a   1.000
_cell.length_b   1.000
_cell.length_c   1.000
_cell.angle_alpha   90.00
_cell.angle_beta   90.00
_cell.angle_gamma   90.00
#
_symmetry.space_group_name_H-M   'P 1'
#
loop_
_entity.id
_entity.type
_entity.pdbx_description
1 polymer ?
#
loop_
_entity_poly.entity_id
_entity_poly.type
_entity_poly.pdbx_seq_one_letter_code
_entity_poly.pdbx_strand_id
1 'polypeptide(L)'
;MKRHQKPYACTHVPDCDKRFGSKSDWKRHENDQHIQLQFWRCAERVKDKDRANVKVLCDKICHRRETFRHHLDKDHGINDTATVEKRCTDCRIGRNFESHFWCGFCQKTIESTKNRGLVLSERFDHIDGHFTGKSGPKCDILDWKSMELEPLQDITDQSTRYARPRDYSLGHYE
;
A
#
# COMPACT_ATOMS: atom_id res chain seq x y z
N MET A 1 22.46 28.66 -15.52
CA MET A 1 22.34 27.85 -14.28
C MET A 1 22.02 26.41 -14.63
N LYS A 2 22.82 25.43 -14.22
CA LYS A 2 22.39 24.02 -14.25
C LYS A 2 21.33 23.86 -13.16
N ARG A 3 20.04 23.69 -13.53
CA ARG A 3 19.00 23.32 -12.56
C ARG A 3 19.45 22.02 -11.90
N HIS A 4 19.58 22.00 -10.57
CA HIS A 4 20.00 20.80 -9.85
C HIS A 4 19.07 19.65 -10.24
N GLN A 5 19.63 18.58 -10.82
CA GLN A 5 18.83 17.41 -11.18
C GLN A 5 18.22 16.84 -9.90
N LYS A 6 16.94 16.49 -9.96
CA LYS A 6 16.21 15.84 -8.87
C LYS A 6 15.85 14.41 -9.28
N PRO A 7 16.82 13.47 -9.29
CA PRO A 7 16.62 12.12 -9.79
C PRO A 7 15.77 11.25 -8.85
N TYR A 8 15.60 11.65 -7.59
CA TYR A 8 14.80 10.93 -6.60
C TYR A 8 13.41 11.54 -6.47
N ALA A 9 12.41 10.72 -6.19
CA ALA A 9 11.06 11.17 -5.87
C ALA A 9 10.38 10.25 -4.85
N CYS A 10 9.35 10.75 -4.17
CA CYS A 10 8.56 9.91 -3.28
C CYS A 10 7.87 8.78 -4.04
N THR A 11 7.89 7.59 -3.45
CA THR A 11 7.26 6.36 -3.96
C THR A 11 5.83 6.15 -3.48
N HIS A 12 5.32 7.06 -2.64
CA HIS A 12 3.92 7.09 -2.18
C HIS A 12 3.05 7.88 -3.19
N VAL A 13 3.05 7.42 -4.44
CA VAL A 13 2.21 7.98 -5.52
C VAL A 13 0.84 7.29 -5.54
N PRO A 14 -0.26 8.02 -5.81
CA PRO A 14 -0.32 9.43 -6.25
C PRO A 14 -0.26 10.47 -5.12
N ASP A 15 -0.33 10.06 -3.85
CA ASP A 15 -0.54 10.96 -2.70
C ASP A 15 0.64 11.91 -2.38
N CYS A 16 1.81 11.70 -2.99
CA CYS A 16 2.98 12.56 -2.85
C CYS A 16 3.81 12.62 -4.14
N ASP A 17 4.02 13.85 -4.65
CA ASP A 17 4.73 14.17 -5.89
C ASP A 17 6.17 14.71 -5.66
N LYS A 18 6.62 14.78 -4.41
CA LYS A 18 7.85 15.48 -4.02
C LYS A 18 9.11 14.85 -4.64
N ARG A 19 9.98 15.69 -5.20
CA ARG A 19 11.25 15.32 -5.85
C ARG A 19 12.48 15.93 -5.16
N PHE A 20 13.57 15.16 -5.11
CA PHE A 20 14.78 15.42 -4.30
C PHE A 20 16.07 15.30 -5.11
N GLY A 21 17.06 16.14 -4.76
CA GLY A 21 18.39 16.13 -5.38
C GLY A 21 19.34 15.06 -4.83
N SER A 22 19.05 14.51 -3.66
CA SER A 22 19.90 13.52 -2.98
C SER A 22 19.09 12.35 -2.42
N LYS A 23 19.75 11.18 -2.32
CA LYS A 23 19.21 9.99 -1.67
C LYS A 23 18.87 10.25 -0.20
N SER A 24 19.66 11.08 0.48
CA SER A 24 19.49 11.42 1.90
C SER A 24 18.23 12.26 2.14
N ASP A 25 17.96 13.25 1.30
CA ASP A 25 16.74 14.08 1.41
C ASP A 25 15.48 13.26 1.13
N TRP A 26 15.54 12.36 0.14
CA TRP A 26 14.44 11.44 -0.18
C TRP A 26 14.20 10.41 0.95
N LYS A 27 15.26 9.77 1.47
CA LYS A 27 15.19 8.88 2.65
C LYS A 27 14.55 9.59 3.84
N ARG A 28 15.01 10.81 4.17
CA ARG A 28 14.44 11.64 5.25
C ARG A 28 12.96 11.93 5.00
N HIS A 29 12.60 12.36 3.79
CA HIS A 29 11.21 12.65 3.45
C HIS A 29 10.28 11.43 3.64
N GLU A 30 10.61 10.26 3.08
CA GLU A 30 9.76 9.08 3.25
C GLU A 30 9.70 8.63 4.70
N ASN A 31 10.82 8.66 5.43
CA ASN A 31 10.87 8.29 6.84
C ASN A 31 10.09 9.24 7.76
N ASP A 32 10.03 10.54 7.46
CA ASP A 32 9.40 11.54 8.33
C ASP A 32 7.94 11.83 7.96
N GLN A 33 7.54 11.62 6.70
CA GLN A 33 6.22 12.01 6.18
C GLN A 33 5.36 10.82 5.77
N HIS A 34 5.98 9.68 5.47
CA HIS A 34 5.29 8.44 5.12
C HIS A 34 5.63 7.33 6.12
N ILE A 35 5.58 7.69 7.41
CA ILE A 35 5.74 6.75 8.52
C ILE A 35 4.60 5.72 8.45
N GLN A 36 4.89 4.52 7.96
CA GLN A 36 4.06 3.37 8.27
C GLN A 36 4.20 3.08 9.78
N LEU A 37 3.22 3.57 10.54
CA LEU A 37 3.07 3.22 11.95
C LEU A 37 2.81 1.72 12.07
N GLN A 38 3.42 1.11 13.08
CA GLN A 38 3.19 -0.29 13.40
C GLN A 38 1.71 -0.53 13.69
N PHE A 39 1.17 -1.63 13.21
CA PHE A 39 -0.20 -2.04 13.46
C PHE A 39 -0.27 -3.54 13.72
N TRP A 40 -1.43 -4.02 14.15
CA TRP A 40 -1.71 -5.43 14.35
C TRP A 40 -2.90 -5.82 13.48
N ARG A 41 -2.73 -6.85 12.65
CA ARG A 41 -3.82 -7.42 11.82
C ARG A 41 -4.23 -8.76 12.43
N CYS A 42 -5.50 -8.89 12.80
CA CYS A 42 -5.97 -10.11 13.46
C CYS A 42 -6.02 -11.31 12.50
N ALA A 43 -5.22 -12.33 12.81
CA ALA A 43 -5.19 -13.60 12.06
C ALA A 43 -6.16 -14.67 12.61
N GLU A 44 -6.94 -14.36 13.65
CA GLU A 44 -7.91 -15.30 14.22
C GLU A 44 -9.12 -15.51 13.32
N ARG A 45 -9.78 -16.65 13.47
CA ARG A 45 -10.98 -17.02 12.70
C ARG A 45 -12.25 -16.82 13.52
N VAL A 46 -13.18 -16.03 12.98
CA VAL A 46 -14.52 -15.82 13.55
C VAL A 46 -15.55 -16.65 12.80
N LYS A 47 -16.72 -16.85 13.42
CA LYS A 47 -17.90 -17.37 12.69
C LYS A 47 -18.36 -16.32 11.68
N ASP A 48 -18.63 -16.76 10.46
CA ASP A 48 -19.31 -15.95 9.46
C ASP A 48 -20.73 -15.60 9.97
N LYS A 49 -21.14 -14.34 9.81
CA LYS A 49 -22.43 -13.84 10.33
C LYS A 49 -23.62 -14.35 9.53
N ASP A 50 -23.42 -14.61 8.24
CA ASP A 50 -24.46 -15.01 7.30
C ASP A 50 -24.46 -16.53 7.08
N ARG A 51 -23.36 -17.21 7.42
CA ARG A 51 -23.14 -18.65 7.18
C ARG A 51 -22.67 -19.37 8.44
N ALA A 52 -23.60 -19.87 9.24
CA ALA A 52 -23.35 -20.46 10.57
C ALA A 52 -22.23 -21.51 10.70
N ASN A 53 -21.84 -22.18 9.60
CA ASN A 53 -20.78 -23.20 9.56
C ASN A 53 -19.47 -22.76 8.88
N VAL A 54 -19.35 -21.51 8.43
CA VAL A 54 -18.13 -20.98 7.79
C VAL A 54 -17.30 -20.20 8.81
N LYS A 55 -15.97 -20.38 8.78
CA LYS A 55 -15.01 -19.65 9.61
C LYS A 55 -14.14 -18.73 8.76
N VAL A 56 -14.48 -17.44 8.73
CA VAL A 56 -13.73 -16.38 8.03
C VAL A 56 -12.61 -15.81 8.89
N LEU A 57 -11.61 -15.18 8.28
CA LEU A 57 -10.60 -14.43 9.01
C LEU A 57 -11.22 -13.17 9.61
N CYS A 58 -10.71 -12.76 10.78
CA CYS A 58 -11.14 -11.54 11.43
C CYS A 58 -10.62 -10.29 10.71
N ASP A 59 -9.35 -10.31 10.30
CA ASP A 59 -8.64 -9.27 9.55
C ASP A 59 -8.66 -7.84 10.13
N LYS A 60 -9.26 -7.64 11.31
CA LYS A 60 -9.36 -6.36 12.01
C LYS A 60 -7.98 -5.77 12.25
N ILE A 61 -7.80 -4.52 11.83
CA ILE A 61 -6.57 -3.74 12.03
C ILE A 61 -6.67 -2.93 13.32
N CYS A 62 -5.64 -2.99 14.16
CA CYS A 62 -5.48 -2.22 15.39
C CYS A 62 -4.16 -1.44 15.36
N HIS A 63 -4.18 -0.12 15.56
CA HIS A 63 -2.97 0.71 15.48
C HIS A 63 -2.17 0.82 16.80
N ARG A 64 -2.64 0.20 17.89
CA ARG A 64 -1.93 0.13 19.19
C ARG A 64 -2.01 -1.29 19.77
N ARG A 65 -0.96 -1.67 20.52
CA ARG A 65 -0.86 -2.99 21.14
C ARG A 65 -2.01 -3.23 22.12
N GLU A 66 -2.35 -2.20 22.89
CA GLU A 66 -3.41 -2.21 23.90
C GLU A 66 -4.79 -2.38 23.26
N THR A 67 -5.04 -1.69 22.14
CA THR A 67 -6.27 -1.88 21.36
C THR A 67 -6.37 -3.27 20.75
N PHE A 68 -5.24 -3.88 20.38
CA PHE A 68 -5.21 -5.26 19.88
C PHE A 68 -5.44 -6.28 21.00
N ARG A 69 -4.86 -6.09 22.20
CA ARG A 69 -5.15 -6.93 23.38
C ARG A 69 -6.64 -6.89 23.75
N HIS A 70 -7.23 -5.70 23.82
CA HIS A 70 -8.67 -5.56 24.10
C HIS A 70 -9.55 -6.21 23.02
N HIS A 71 -9.12 -6.15 21.75
CA HIS A 71 -9.77 -6.87 20.66
C HIS A 71 -9.69 -8.40 20.82
N LEU A 72 -8.52 -8.95 21.15
CA LEU A 72 -8.34 -10.39 21.40
C LEU A 72 -9.24 -10.91 22.52
N ASP A 73 -9.33 -10.19 23.63
CA ASP A 73 -10.22 -10.54 24.74
C ASP A 73 -11.69 -10.41 24.34
N LYS A 74 -12.12 -9.23 23.87
CA LYS A 74 -13.54 -8.94 23.62
C LYS A 74 -14.15 -9.70 22.44
N ASP A 75 -13.43 -9.80 21.33
CA ASP A 75 -13.98 -10.35 20.08
C ASP A 75 -13.62 -11.84 19.87
N HIS A 76 -12.63 -12.37 20.60
CA HIS A 76 -12.17 -13.78 20.48
C HIS A 76 -12.10 -14.56 21.80
N GLY A 77 -12.27 -13.93 22.97
CA GLY A 77 -12.12 -14.58 24.28
C GLY A 77 -10.68 -14.94 24.64
N ILE A 78 -9.69 -14.37 23.95
CA ILE A 78 -8.26 -14.66 24.15
C ILE A 78 -7.70 -13.67 25.18
N ASN A 79 -7.64 -14.10 26.43
CA ASN A 79 -7.13 -13.31 27.57
C ASN A 79 -6.01 -13.97 28.38
N ASP A 80 -5.66 -15.24 28.08
CA ASP A 80 -4.45 -15.86 28.62
C ASP A 80 -3.21 -15.02 28.27
N THR A 81 -2.42 -14.65 29.28
CA THR A 81 -1.30 -13.69 29.12
C THR A 81 -0.24 -14.21 28.14
N ALA A 82 0.12 -15.49 28.20
CA ALA A 82 1.12 -16.06 27.29
C ALA A 82 0.64 -16.07 25.83
N THR A 83 -0.63 -16.44 25.62
CA THR A 83 -1.28 -16.46 24.31
C THR A 83 -1.47 -15.05 23.75
N VAL A 84 -1.92 -14.09 24.57
CA VAL A 84 -2.08 -12.69 24.18
C VAL A 84 -0.74 -12.06 23.81
N GLU A 85 0.32 -12.29 24.58
CA GLU A 85 1.65 -11.76 24.27
C GLU A 85 2.23 -12.39 23.00
N LYS A 86 2.01 -13.69 22.79
CA LYS A 86 2.34 -14.39 21.54
C LYS A 86 1.58 -13.79 20.36
N ARG A 87 0.25 -13.61 20.44
CA ARG A 87 -0.54 -12.97 19.36
C ARG A 87 -0.14 -11.52 19.12
N CYS A 88 0.17 -10.76 20.16
CA CYS A 88 0.72 -9.41 20.03
C CYS A 88 2.10 -9.37 19.38
N THR A 89 2.77 -10.52 19.22
CA THR A 89 4.04 -10.65 18.50
C THR A 89 3.78 -11.18 17.08
N ASP A 90 3.06 -12.30 16.94
CA ASP A 90 2.75 -12.96 15.67
C ASP A 90 1.91 -12.07 14.72
N CYS A 91 0.93 -11.34 15.25
CA CYS A 91 0.04 -10.48 14.47
C CYS A 91 0.56 -9.03 14.33
N ARG A 92 1.74 -8.72 14.87
CA ARG A 92 2.35 -7.40 14.74
C ARG A 92 2.89 -7.25 13.33
N ILE A 93 2.40 -6.25 12.61
CA ILE A 93 3.06 -5.75 11.41
C ILE A 93 3.93 -4.57 11.86
N GLY A 94 5.23 -4.82 11.95
CA GLY A 94 6.22 -3.82 12.31
C GLY A 94 6.25 -2.65 11.33
N ARG A 95 6.86 -1.54 11.76
CA ARG A 95 7.25 -0.49 10.82
C ARG A 95 8.30 -1.09 9.89
N ASN A 96 8.09 -0.96 8.59
CA ASN A 96 9.02 -1.37 7.54
C ASN A 96 9.11 -2.89 7.28
N PHE A 97 8.05 -3.46 6.70
CA PHE A 97 8.17 -4.58 5.76
C PHE A 97 8.98 -5.77 6.28
N GLU A 98 8.48 -6.44 7.33
CA GLU A 98 9.27 -7.32 8.23
C GLU A 98 9.95 -8.57 7.60
N SER A 99 9.75 -8.82 6.29
CA SER A 99 10.54 -9.79 5.50
C SER A 99 10.63 -9.48 3.99
N HIS A 100 9.78 -8.62 3.43
CA HIS A 100 9.71 -8.37 1.99
C HIS A 100 9.04 -7.02 1.68
N PHE A 101 9.44 -6.36 0.59
CA PHE A 101 8.88 -5.07 0.15
C PHE A 101 8.49 -5.09 -1.32
N TRP A 102 7.46 -4.32 -1.71
CA TRP A 102 7.12 -4.12 -3.11
C TRP A 102 8.02 -3.07 -3.76
N CYS A 103 8.50 -3.35 -4.98
CA CYS A 103 9.19 -2.39 -5.83
C CYS A 103 8.34 -2.13 -7.08
N GLY A 104 7.78 -0.93 -7.20
CA GLY A 104 6.93 -0.54 -8.33
C GLY A 104 7.66 -0.42 -9.67
N PHE A 105 9.00 -0.29 -9.66
CA PHE A 105 9.81 -0.37 -10.88
C PHE A 105 10.04 -1.82 -11.34
N CYS A 106 10.27 -2.75 -10.41
CA CYS A 106 10.38 -4.18 -10.74
C CYS A 106 9.03 -4.89 -10.87
N GLN A 107 7.93 -4.23 -10.49
CA GLN A 107 6.57 -4.76 -10.44
C GLN A 107 6.49 -6.13 -9.74
N LYS A 108 7.25 -6.28 -8.64
CA LYS A 108 7.30 -7.51 -7.85
C LYS A 108 7.64 -7.23 -6.39
N THR A 109 7.27 -8.19 -5.55
CA THR A 109 7.75 -8.30 -4.17
C THR A 109 9.20 -8.76 -4.15
N ILE A 110 10.04 -8.04 -3.41
CA ILE A 110 11.45 -8.31 -3.18
C ILE A 110 11.61 -8.85 -1.76
N GLU A 111 12.14 -10.06 -1.62
CA GLU A 111 12.44 -10.66 -0.32
C GLU A 111 13.74 -10.09 0.27
N SER A 112 13.73 -9.80 1.58
CA SER A 112 14.91 -9.34 2.31
C SER A 112 15.88 -10.48 2.53
N THR A 113 17.09 -10.37 2.00
CA THR A 113 18.13 -11.41 2.15
C THR A 113 18.79 -11.39 3.54
N LYS A 114 18.63 -10.31 4.30
CA LYS A 114 19.27 -10.13 5.61
C LYS A 114 18.31 -10.36 6.77
N ASN A 115 18.90 -10.88 7.84
CA ASN A 115 18.23 -11.26 9.07
C ASN A 115 17.47 -10.08 9.70
N ARG A 116 16.39 -10.39 10.44
CA ARG A 116 15.34 -9.45 10.91
C ARG A 116 15.88 -8.08 11.35
N GLY A 117 15.57 -7.02 10.58
CA GLY A 117 15.75 -5.63 11.03
C GLY A 117 16.21 -4.59 9.99
N LEU A 118 16.71 -5.00 8.80
CA LEU A 118 17.35 -4.08 7.84
C LEU A 118 16.55 -3.80 6.55
N VAL A 119 15.35 -4.36 6.41
CA VAL A 119 14.56 -4.33 5.15
C VAL A 119 14.33 -2.92 4.60
N LEU A 120 14.19 -1.91 5.47
CA LEU A 120 14.03 -0.52 5.04
C LEU A 120 15.26 0.01 4.27
N SER A 121 16.48 -0.31 4.71
CA SER A 121 17.67 0.10 3.96
C SER A 121 17.76 -0.67 2.65
N GLU A 122 17.48 -1.98 2.66
CA GLU A 122 17.47 -2.79 1.42
C GLU A 122 16.47 -2.23 0.40
N ARG A 123 15.27 -1.82 0.83
CA ARG A 123 14.28 -1.12 0.01
C ARG A 123 14.84 0.15 -0.61
N PHE A 124 15.35 1.08 0.20
CA PHE A 124 15.88 2.33 -0.33
C PHE A 124 17.11 2.17 -1.21
N ASP A 125 17.95 1.18 -0.93
CA ASP A 125 19.18 0.93 -1.68
C ASP A 125 18.86 0.21 -3.01
N HIS A 126 17.85 -0.66 -3.04
CA HIS A 126 17.28 -1.24 -4.26
C HIS A 126 16.64 -0.18 -5.16
N ILE A 127 15.80 0.70 -4.59
CA ILE A 127 15.08 1.74 -5.35
C ILE A 127 16.02 2.86 -5.83
N ASP A 128 17.06 3.21 -5.05
CA ASP A 128 18.18 4.06 -5.51
C ASP A 128 18.91 3.47 -6.73
N GLY A 129 19.00 2.13 -6.82
CA GLY A 129 19.53 1.43 -7.98
C GLY A 129 18.79 1.74 -9.28
N HIS A 130 17.46 1.91 -9.23
CA HIS A 130 16.63 2.31 -10.38
C HIS A 130 16.76 3.79 -10.71
N PHE A 131 16.68 4.68 -9.72
CA PHE A 131 16.83 6.13 -9.94
C PHE A 131 18.24 6.52 -10.47
N THR A 132 19.27 5.73 -10.13
CA THR A 132 20.66 5.98 -10.57
C THR A 132 21.08 5.16 -11.78
N GLY A 133 20.29 4.17 -12.23
CA GLY A 133 20.66 3.25 -13.32
C GLY A 133 21.79 2.27 -12.96
N LYS A 134 22.03 2.03 -11.66
CA LYS A 134 23.06 1.07 -11.17
C LYS A 134 22.56 -0.37 -11.17
N SER A 135 21.25 -0.58 -11.11
CA SER A 135 20.63 -1.90 -11.01
C SER A 135 19.85 -2.31 -12.26
N GLY A 136 20.00 -1.57 -13.36
CA GLY A 136 19.23 -1.76 -14.59
C GLY A 136 19.09 -0.44 -15.36
N PRO A 137 18.10 -0.32 -16.27
CA PRO A 137 17.77 0.96 -16.90
C PRO A 137 17.39 2.00 -15.83
N LYS A 138 17.67 3.27 -16.11
CA LYS A 138 17.28 4.36 -15.23
C LYS A 138 15.78 4.64 -15.35
N CYS A 139 15.04 4.53 -14.24
CA CYS A 139 13.61 4.82 -14.18
C CYS A 139 13.34 6.25 -13.66
N ASP A 140 12.22 6.85 -14.09
CA ASP A 140 11.60 7.99 -13.41
C ASP A 140 10.44 7.49 -12.54
N ILE A 141 10.00 8.27 -11.56
CA ILE A 141 8.87 7.90 -10.69
C ILE A 141 7.54 7.72 -11.46
N LEU A 142 7.41 8.31 -12.65
CA LEU A 142 6.26 8.06 -13.54
C LEU A 142 6.15 6.60 -13.99
N ASP A 143 7.25 5.83 -13.94
CA ASP A 143 7.28 4.41 -14.26
C ASP A 143 6.80 3.51 -13.09
N TRP A 144 6.62 4.09 -11.89
CA TRP A 144 6.29 3.34 -10.67
C TRP A 144 4.84 2.84 -10.67
N LYS A 145 4.66 1.53 -10.44
CA LYS A 145 3.35 0.93 -10.17
C LYS A 145 3.13 0.73 -8.67
N SER A 146 2.07 1.31 -8.12
CA SER A 146 1.60 1.02 -6.76
C SER A 146 1.01 -0.39 -6.68
N MET A 147 0.98 -0.99 -5.48
CA MET A 147 0.63 -2.41 -5.29
C MET A 147 -0.78 -2.75 -5.78
N GLU A 148 -1.74 -1.86 -5.58
CA GLU A 148 -3.10 -1.95 -6.14
C GLU A 148 -3.57 -0.54 -6.54
N LEU A 149 -3.76 -0.33 -7.84
CA LEU A 149 -4.72 0.62 -8.39
C LEU A 149 -5.42 -0.08 -9.56
N GLU A 150 -6.15 -1.15 -9.24
CA GLU A 150 -7.39 -1.37 -9.99
C GLU A 150 -8.30 -0.20 -9.62
N PRO A 151 -8.70 0.67 -10.57
CA PRO A 151 -9.82 1.55 -10.32
C PRO A 151 -11.00 0.66 -9.92
N LEU A 152 -11.84 1.11 -8.99
CA LEU A 152 -13.20 0.58 -8.96
C LEU A 152 -13.75 0.73 -10.37
N GLN A 153 -14.01 -0.40 -11.04
CA GLN A 153 -14.63 -0.38 -12.35
C GLN A 153 -15.92 0.40 -12.19
N ASP A 154 -16.00 1.56 -12.85
CA ASP A 154 -17.23 2.30 -12.91
C ASP A 154 -18.18 1.46 -13.78
N ILE A 155 -19.02 0.65 -13.11
CA ILE A 155 -20.04 -0.16 -13.78
C ILE A 155 -21.19 0.79 -14.17
N THR A 156 -20.87 1.73 -15.06
CA THR A 156 -21.88 2.44 -15.85
C THR A 156 -22.38 1.45 -16.91
N ASP A 157 -23.37 0.68 -16.48
CA ASP A 157 -24.34 -0.10 -17.24
C ASP A 157 -24.23 -0.01 -18.78
N GLN A 158 -23.90 -1.14 -19.42
CA GLN A 158 -24.06 -1.28 -20.87
C GLN A 158 -25.51 -1.66 -21.24
N SER A 159 -26.45 -0.71 -21.23
CA SER A 159 -27.73 -0.92 -21.90
C SER A 159 -28.46 0.38 -22.27
N THR A 160 -28.19 0.91 -23.47
CA THR A 160 -29.27 1.28 -24.41
C THR A 160 -28.72 1.56 -25.81
N ARG A 161 -28.74 0.53 -26.67
CA ARG A 161 -28.69 0.74 -28.12
C ARG A 161 -30.10 1.04 -28.63
N TYR A 162 -30.50 2.32 -28.75
CA TYR A 162 -31.60 2.67 -29.65
C TYR A 162 -31.38 4.01 -30.36
N ALA A 163 -31.31 3.90 -31.69
CA ALA A 163 -31.61 4.90 -32.74
C ALA A 163 -31.17 6.37 -32.56
N ARG A 164 -30.36 6.83 -33.52
CA ARG A 164 -30.53 8.20 -34.08
C ARG A 164 -31.76 8.22 -35.01
N PRO A 165 -32.72 9.13 -34.81
CA PRO A 165 -33.36 9.87 -35.90
C PRO A 165 -32.54 11.16 -36.09
N ARG A 166 -31.99 11.41 -37.29
CA ARG A 166 -32.63 12.09 -38.42
C ARG A 166 -33.02 13.54 -38.13
N ASP A 167 -32.49 14.40 -38.99
CA ASP A 167 -32.75 15.84 -39.09
C ASP A 167 -34.24 16.20 -39.08
N TYR A 168 -34.54 17.34 -38.46
CA TYR A 168 -35.63 18.18 -38.93
C TYR A 168 -35.25 19.65 -38.82
N SER A 169 -35.10 20.32 -39.97
CA SER A 169 -34.99 21.77 -40.03
C SER A 169 -36.37 22.41 -39.95
N LEU A 170 -36.59 23.23 -38.92
CA LEU A 170 -37.60 24.29 -38.80
C LEU A 170 -37.02 25.28 -37.77
N GLY A 171 -36.95 26.59 -37.95
CA GLY A 171 -37.47 27.45 -39.01
C GLY A 171 -38.39 28.52 -38.42
N HIS A 172 -38.00 29.80 -38.48
CA HIS A 172 -38.73 30.97 -37.95
C HIS A 172 -38.91 30.94 -36.40
N TYR A 173 -39.18 32.02 -35.66
CA TYR A 173 -39.31 33.46 -35.92
C TYR A 173 -38.76 34.21 -34.68
N GLU A 174 -38.52 35.52 -34.69
CA GLU A 174 -38.63 36.51 -35.79
C GLU A 174 -37.27 36.78 -36.45
#